data_AF-A0A7M3XW37-F1
#
_entry.id   AF-A0A7M3XW37-F1
#
_cell.length_a   1.000
_cell.length_b   1.000
_cell.length_c   1.000
_cell.angle_alpha   90.00
_cell.angle_beta   90.00
_cell.angle_gamma   90.00
#
_symmetry.space_group_name_H-M   'P 1'
#
loop_
_entity.id
_entity.type
_entity.pdbx_description
1 polymer ?
#
loop_
_entity_poly.entity_id
_entity_poly.type
_entity_poly.pdbx_seq_one_letter_code
_entity_poly.pdbx_strand_id
1 'polypeptide(L)'
;MDPVLAALLATSFGFGGAGAAAWRRVTQRWKTLDDQRLVNEQAAAAHVVQQREAVDSLARRLTSMESLLEDARSVLPDLDGAIMAHRLLAAETVDAPALWRTLDRLVMGLPSDAEAMESAIDPMKRSTLQRLFARAASDGLPVEGQLSSTSLTQLAEAALLMGHDATAEHLMQSALLDRPGDATLHAIAERIAARRGDGAARLAHLEAQLSERPDDTDLLRRQAHLLASAGQADAERPVRRLEALGEVTAADRSLLSGLRARAGAPDEALAEIEAALRE
;
A
#
# COMPACT_ATOMS: atom_id res chain seq x y z
N MET A 1 -69.37 32.04 14.21
CA MET A 1 -69.12 33.42 14.68
C MET A 1 -67.99 33.34 15.68
N ASP A 2 -66.95 34.16 15.49
CA ASP A 2 -65.85 34.27 16.44
C ASP A 2 -66.41 34.61 17.84
N PRO A 3 -66.08 33.86 18.90
CA PRO A 3 -66.59 34.15 20.25
C PRO A 3 -66.17 35.54 20.74
N VAL A 4 -65.10 36.10 20.15
CA VAL A 4 -64.64 37.48 20.33
C VAL A 4 -65.61 38.49 19.71
N LEU A 5 -66.07 38.25 18.49
CA LEU A 5 -67.07 39.07 17.80
C LEU A 5 -68.42 39.02 18.54
N ALA A 6 -68.81 37.86 19.05
CA ALA A 6 -70.03 37.73 19.86
C ALA A 6 -69.95 38.52 21.19
N ALA A 7 -68.78 38.56 21.83
CA ALA A 7 -68.57 39.34 23.06
C ALA A 7 -68.48 40.86 22.80
N LEU A 8 -67.83 41.28 21.69
CA LEU A 8 -67.77 42.68 21.27
C LEU A 8 -69.14 43.23 20.86
N LEU A 9 -69.95 42.42 20.18
CA LEU A 9 -71.33 42.78 19.85
C LEU A 9 -72.21 42.86 21.11
N ALA A 10 -72.01 41.97 22.10
CA ALA A 10 -72.74 42.04 23.37
C ALA A 10 -72.38 43.27 24.23
N THR A 11 -71.18 43.85 24.07
CA THR A 11 -70.78 45.08 24.77
C THR A 11 -71.32 46.37 24.13
N SER A 12 -71.74 46.32 22.86
CA SER A 12 -72.21 47.52 22.14
C SER A 12 -73.65 47.95 22.49
N PHE A 13 -74.42 47.14 23.23
CA PHE A 13 -75.83 47.43 23.53
C PHE A 13 -76.24 47.35 25.03
N GLY A 14 -75.33 47.30 25.99
CA GLY A 14 -75.68 47.14 27.42
C GLY A 14 -74.92 48.05 28.39
N PHE A 15 -75.50 49.19 28.76
CA PHE A 15 -75.04 50.05 29.85
C PHE A 15 -75.34 49.37 31.21
N GLY A 16 -74.34 48.77 31.84
CA GLY A 16 -74.44 48.19 33.20
C GLY A 16 -73.29 47.23 33.55
N GLY A 17 -72.91 47.13 34.83
CA GLY A 17 -71.67 46.49 35.34
C GLY A 17 -71.33 45.06 34.85
N ALA A 18 -72.28 44.35 34.23
CA ALA A 18 -72.04 43.09 33.53
C ALA A 18 -71.12 43.25 32.29
N GLY A 19 -71.22 44.37 31.54
CA GLY A 19 -70.36 44.67 30.40
C GLY A 19 -68.91 44.91 30.79
N ALA A 20 -68.68 45.61 31.91
CA ALA A 20 -67.35 45.82 32.47
C ALA A 20 -66.70 44.50 32.94
N ALA A 21 -67.49 43.59 33.53
CA ALA A 21 -67.01 42.27 33.94
C ALA A 21 -66.70 41.35 32.75
N ALA A 22 -67.51 41.42 31.67
CA ALA A 22 -67.26 40.71 30.43
C ALA A 22 -66.03 41.25 29.69
N TRP A 23 -65.89 42.57 29.58
CA TRP A 23 -64.72 43.24 29.01
C TRP A 23 -63.44 42.89 29.79
N ARG A 24 -63.50 42.92 31.12
CA ARG A 24 -62.37 42.53 31.98
C ARG A 24 -61.93 41.07 31.74
N ARG A 25 -62.89 40.14 31.58
CA ARG A 25 -62.60 38.74 31.23
C ARG A 25 -61.97 38.59 29.84
N VAL A 26 -62.45 39.35 28.87
CA VAL A 26 -61.86 39.38 27.52
C VAL A 26 -60.42 39.88 27.63
N THR A 27 -60.18 41.05 28.24
CA THR A 27 -58.82 41.60 28.39
C THR A 27 -57.86 40.68 29.16
N GLN A 28 -58.35 39.94 30.16
CA GLN A 28 -57.55 38.94 30.87
C GLN A 28 -57.17 37.77 29.95
N ARG A 29 -58.10 37.27 29.14
CA ARG A 29 -57.82 36.22 28.16
C ARG A 29 -56.84 36.66 27.07
N TRP A 30 -56.98 37.89 26.58
CA TRP A 30 -56.01 38.46 25.63
C TRP A 30 -54.63 38.52 26.24
N LYS A 31 -54.51 39.02 27.48
CA LYS A 31 -53.23 39.07 28.20
C LYS A 31 -52.62 37.67 28.38
N THR A 32 -53.41 36.67 28.77
CA THR A 32 -52.89 35.30 28.92
C THR A 32 -52.45 34.66 27.60
N LEU A 33 -53.14 34.95 26.49
CA LEU A 33 -52.77 34.45 25.17
C LEU A 33 -51.50 35.14 24.66
N ASP A 34 -51.35 36.44 24.95
CA ASP A 34 -50.16 37.21 24.61
C ASP A 34 -48.95 36.73 25.43
N ASP A 35 -49.12 36.52 26.73
CA ASP A 35 -48.11 35.93 27.61
C ASP A 35 -47.72 34.51 27.14
N GLN A 36 -48.69 33.68 26.74
CA GLN A 36 -48.42 32.35 26.19
C GLN A 36 -47.68 32.39 24.85
N ARG A 37 -48.01 33.34 23.96
CA ARG A 37 -47.29 33.54 22.70
C ARG A 37 -45.86 33.98 22.95
N LEU A 38 -45.66 34.93 23.86
CA LEU A 38 -44.33 35.40 24.25
C LEU A 38 -43.48 34.26 24.82
N VAL A 39 -44.04 33.44 25.71
CA VAL A 39 -43.33 32.27 26.26
C VAL A 39 -43.01 31.24 25.18
N ASN A 40 -43.93 30.98 24.26
CA ASN A 40 -43.70 30.05 23.15
C ASN A 40 -42.63 30.57 22.17
N GLU A 41 -42.63 31.87 21.87
CA GLU A 41 -41.60 32.51 21.04
C GLU A 41 -40.24 32.48 21.75
N GLN A 42 -40.21 32.75 23.05
CA GLN A 42 -38.98 32.64 23.86
C GLN A 42 -38.48 31.21 23.95
N ALA A 43 -39.36 30.23 24.12
CA ALA A 43 -39.00 28.81 24.14
C ALA A 43 -38.48 28.34 22.78
N ALA A 44 -39.11 28.76 21.68
CA ALA A 44 -38.64 28.47 20.33
C ALA A 44 -37.27 29.11 20.06
N ALA A 45 -37.07 30.37 20.47
CA ALA A 45 -35.79 31.06 20.36
C ALA A 45 -34.70 30.37 21.21
N ALA A 46 -35.00 29.98 22.45
CA ALA A 46 -34.09 29.26 23.32
C ALA A 46 -33.69 27.90 22.73
N HIS A 47 -34.64 27.17 22.15
CA HIS A 47 -34.38 25.89 21.50
C HIS A 47 -33.46 26.04 20.28
N VAL A 48 -33.67 27.08 19.45
CA VAL A 48 -32.79 27.38 18.32
C VAL A 48 -31.37 27.74 18.79
N VAL A 49 -31.24 28.51 19.88
CA VAL A 49 -29.94 28.83 20.49
C VAL A 49 -29.26 27.56 20.98
N GLN A 50 -29.97 26.69 21.71
CA GLN A 50 -29.43 25.43 22.20
C GLN A 50 -28.99 24.48 21.07
N GLN A 51 -29.79 24.38 19.99
CA GLN A 51 -29.40 23.61 18.81
C GLN A 51 -28.16 24.18 18.14
N ARG A 52 -28.06 25.51 18.03
CA ARG A 52 -26.89 26.17 17.45
C ARG A 52 -25.64 25.93 18.29
N GLU A 53 -25.73 26.05 19.61
CA GLU A 53 -24.62 25.72 20.51
C GLU A 53 -24.19 24.26 20.39
N ALA A 54 -25.15 23.33 20.25
CA ALA A 54 -24.85 21.92 20.03
C ALA A 54 -24.12 21.69 18.69
N VAL A 55 -24.58 22.32 17.60
CA VAL A 55 -23.92 22.27 16.29
C VAL A 55 -22.52 22.87 16.35
N ASP A 56 -22.34 24.03 17.00
CA ASP A 56 -21.05 24.67 17.18
C ASP A 56 -20.10 23.83 18.05
N SER A 57 -20.63 23.09 19.02
CA SER A 57 -19.85 22.14 19.83
C SER A 57 -19.39 20.92 19.02
N LEU A 58 -20.26 20.39 18.16
CA LEU A 58 -19.93 19.27 17.27
C LEU A 58 -18.91 19.67 16.21
N ALA A 59 -19.09 20.85 15.60
CA ALA A 59 -18.13 21.41 14.64
C ALA A 59 -16.74 21.54 15.29
N ARG A 60 -16.66 22.11 16.50
CA ARG A 60 -15.38 22.20 17.23
C ARG A 60 -14.75 20.83 17.52
N ARG A 61 -15.55 19.82 17.86
CA ARG A 61 -15.04 18.45 18.08
C ARG A 61 -14.53 17.82 16.80
N LEU A 62 -15.24 18.00 15.67
CA LEU A 62 -14.80 17.50 14.37
C LEU A 62 -13.47 18.14 13.96
N THR A 63 -13.35 19.47 14.06
CA THR A 63 -12.08 20.16 13.77
C THR A 63 -10.95 19.70 14.68
N SER A 64 -11.24 19.45 15.96
CA SER A 64 -10.27 18.89 16.91
C SER A 64 -9.82 17.48 16.52
N MET A 65 -10.74 16.62 16.09
CA MET A 65 -10.42 15.27 15.59
C MET A 65 -9.62 15.31 14.29
N GLU A 66 -9.96 16.20 13.36
CA GLU A 66 -9.21 16.40 12.11
C GLU A 66 -7.77 16.83 12.39
N SER A 67 -7.57 17.76 13.34
CA SER A 67 -6.24 18.17 13.79
C SER A 67 -5.46 16.99 14.38
N LEU A 68 -6.08 16.21 15.27
CA LEU A 68 -5.41 15.04 15.87
C LEU A 68 -5.07 13.97 14.84
N LEU A 69 -5.92 13.77 13.83
CA LEU A 69 -5.64 12.85 12.72
C LEU A 69 -4.50 13.36 11.86
N GLU A 70 -4.43 14.66 11.58
CA GLU A 70 -3.33 15.25 10.83
C GLU A 70 -2.01 15.15 11.60
N ASP A 71 -2.03 15.43 12.91
CA ASP A 71 -0.90 15.22 13.80
C ASP A 71 -0.47 13.75 13.80
N ALA A 72 -1.41 12.81 13.91
CA ALA A 72 -1.11 11.37 13.87
C ALA A 72 -0.53 10.93 12.51
N ARG A 73 -1.04 11.44 11.40
CA ARG A 73 -0.51 11.17 10.04
C ARG A 73 0.90 11.71 9.85
N SER A 74 1.22 12.85 10.47
CA SER A 74 2.56 13.43 10.43
C SER A 74 3.59 12.58 11.17
N VAL A 75 3.17 11.87 12.22
CA VAL A 75 4.04 11.05 13.08
C VAL A 75 4.09 9.59 12.62
N LEU A 76 3.02 9.07 12.00
CA LEU A 76 2.87 7.66 11.64
C LEU A 76 2.65 7.49 10.11
N PRO A 77 3.72 7.31 9.32
CA PRO A 77 3.62 7.15 7.86
C PRO A 77 2.78 5.93 7.45
N ASP A 78 2.79 4.86 8.24
CA ASP A 78 1.97 3.66 8.00
C ASP A 78 0.46 3.94 8.08
N LEU A 79 0.05 4.77 9.06
CA LEU A 79 -1.36 5.15 9.22
C LEU A 79 -1.82 6.02 8.04
N ASP A 80 -0.97 6.97 7.63
CA ASP A 80 -1.23 7.81 6.47
C ASP A 80 -1.37 6.97 5.18
N GLY A 81 -0.42 6.05 4.94
CA GLY A 81 -0.46 5.12 3.81
C GLY A 81 -1.73 4.26 3.81
N ALA A 82 -2.14 3.73 4.97
CA ALA A 82 -3.35 2.92 5.09
C ALA A 82 -4.64 3.71 4.80
N ILE A 83 -4.74 4.95 5.29
CA ILE A 83 -5.88 5.84 4.99
C ILE A 83 -5.94 6.17 3.50
N MET A 84 -4.80 6.49 2.89
CA MET A 84 -4.72 6.78 1.45
C MET A 84 -5.14 5.55 0.63
N ALA A 85 -4.66 4.36 1.01
CA ALA A 85 -5.02 3.11 0.35
C ALA A 85 -6.51 2.80 0.44
N HIS A 86 -7.12 2.99 1.62
CA HIS A 86 -8.55 2.80 1.79
C HIS A 86 -9.36 3.71 0.86
N ARG A 87 -8.99 5.00 0.78
CA ARG A 87 -9.65 5.97 -0.11
C ARG A 87 -9.51 5.60 -1.58
N LEU A 88 -8.32 5.20 -2.02
CA LEU A 88 -8.08 4.77 -3.39
C LEU A 88 -8.84 3.50 -3.76
N LEU A 89 -8.87 2.52 -2.87
CA LEU A 89 -9.57 1.26 -3.11
C LEU A 89 -11.10 1.42 -3.12
N ALA A 90 -11.62 2.51 -2.56
CA ALA A 90 -13.04 2.87 -2.62
C ALA A 90 -13.39 3.74 -3.83
N ALA A 91 -12.41 4.31 -4.54
CA ALA A 91 -12.63 5.17 -5.69
C ALA A 91 -12.94 4.34 -6.95
N GLU A 92 -13.88 4.83 -7.78
CA GLU A 92 -14.23 4.17 -9.05
C GLU A 92 -13.11 4.31 -10.09
N THR A 93 -12.46 5.48 -10.13
CA THR A 93 -11.32 5.80 -11.00
C THR A 93 -10.08 6.08 -10.17
N VAL A 94 -8.95 5.53 -10.58
CA VAL A 94 -7.67 5.68 -9.87
C VAL A 94 -6.73 6.52 -10.72
N ASP A 95 -6.18 7.57 -10.10
CA ASP A 95 -5.16 8.42 -10.69
C ASP A 95 -3.76 7.84 -10.40
N ALA A 96 -2.89 7.76 -11.42
CA ALA A 96 -1.57 7.13 -11.28
C ALA A 96 -0.70 7.81 -10.19
N PRO A 97 -0.56 9.15 -10.18
CA PRO A 97 0.10 9.89 -9.10
C PRO A 97 -0.45 9.62 -7.70
N ALA A 98 -1.75 9.38 -7.56
CA ALA A 98 -2.32 9.07 -6.26
C ALA A 98 -1.93 7.64 -5.84
N LEU A 99 -2.03 6.67 -6.75
CA LEU A 99 -1.67 5.27 -6.52
C LEU A 99 -0.21 5.11 -6.11
N TRP A 100 0.72 5.65 -6.89
CA TRP A 100 2.14 5.50 -6.64
C TRP A 100 2.57 6.20 -5.34
N ARG A 101 2.03 7.37 -5.02
CA ARG A 101 2.26 8.02 -3.71
C ARG A 101 1.75 7.17 -2.54
N THR A 102 0.62 6.51 -2.69
CA THR A 102 0.11 5.62 -1.64
C THR A 102 1.00 4.39 -1.47
N LEU A 103 1.41 3.78 -2.58
CA LEU A 103 2.34 2.65 -2.56
C LEU A 103 3.68 3.03 -1.92
N ASP A 104 4.23 4.19 -2.27
CA ASP A 104 5.44 4.76 -1.66
C ASP A 104 5.31 4.87 -0.14
N ARG A 105 4.23 5.48 0.35
CA ARG A 105 3.96 5.60 1.79
C ARG A 105 3.81 4.27 2.50
N LEU A 106 3.24 3.27 1.85
CA LEU A 106 3.08 1.93 2.43
C LEU A 106 4.40 1.16 2.51
N VAL A 107 5.35 1.39 1.60
CA VAL A 107 6.65 0.71 1.64
C VAL A 107 7.73 1.47 2.40
N MET A 108 7.48 2.72 2.78
CA MET A 108 8.38 3.49 3.63
C MET A 108 8.77 2.69 4.89
N GLY A 109 10.07 2.53 5.11
CA GLY A 109 10.63 1.80 6.25
C GLY A 109 10.69 0.28 6.10
N LEU A 110 10.17 -0.28 5.00
CA LEU A 110 10.38 -1.70 4.70
C LEU A 110 11.82 -1.96 4.21
N PRO A 111 12.39 -3.14 4.49
CA PRO A 111 13.68 -3.51 3.92
C PRO A 111 13.59 -3.71 2.40
N SER A 112 14.73 -3.82 1.70
CA SER A 112 14.77 -4.09 0.26
C SER A 112 15.15 -5.52 -0.08
N ASP A 113 15.50 -6.35 0.91
CA ASP A 113 15.79 -7.76 0.74
C ASP A 113 14.54 -8.64 0.94
N ALA A 114 14.48 -9.75 0.21
CA ALA A 114 13.31 -10.63 0.17
C ALA A 114 12.91 -11.20 1.53
N GLU A 115 13.89 -11.72 2.28
CA GLU A 115 13.64 -12.46 3.53
C GLU A 115 13.21 -11.51 4.66
N ALA A 116 13.90 -10.39 4.84
CA ALA A 116 13.48 -9.40 5.83
C ALA A 116 12.16 -8.73 5.41
N MET A 117 11.91 -8.54 4.12
CA MET A 117 10.64 -8.00 3.63
C MET A 117 9.47 -8.92 4.00
N GLU A 118 9.61 -10.23 3.79
CA GLU A 118 8.57 -11.19 4.11
C GLU A 118 8.21 -11.19 5.60
N SER A 119 9.23 -11.05 6.45
CA SER A 119 9.08 -10.95 7.91
C SER A 119 8.52 -9.61 8.38
N ALA A 120 8.91 -8.51 7.71
CA ALA A 120 8.51 -7.15 8.09
C ALA A 120 7.08 -6.78 7.65
N ILE A 121 6.58 -7.38 6.57
CA ILE A 121 5.22 -7.09 6.07
C ILE A 121 4.17 -7.83 6.91
N ASP A 122 3.37 -7.06 7.65
CA ASP A 122 2.20 -7.58 8.35
C ASP A 122 1.06 -8.01 7.38
N PRO A 123 0.14 -8.89 7.81
CA PRO A 123 -0.93 -9.40 6.96
C PRO A 123 -1.86 -8.31 6.38
N MET A 124 -2.13 -7.23 7.13
CA MET A 124 -3.01 -6.15 6.68
C MET A 124 -2.32 -5.34 5.58
N LYS A 125 -1.05 -4.94 5.78
CA LYS A 125 -0.25 -4.26 4.76
C LYS A 125 -0.09 -5.14 3.52
N ARG A 126 0.17 -6.45 3.68
CA ARG A 126 0.21 -7.42 2.56
C ARG A 126 -1.07 -7.40 1.73
N SER A 127 -2.24 -7.54 2.39
CA SER A 127 -3.52 -7.56 1.69
C SER A 127 -3.82 -6.23 0.96
N THR A 128 -3.41 -5.11 1.55
CA THR A 128 -3.58 -3.77 0.98
C THR A 128 -2.71 -3.59 -0.26
N LEU A 129 -1.43 -3.94 -0.16
CA LEU A 129 -0.48 -3.90 -1.28
C LEU A 129 -0.93 -4.81 -2.44
N GLN A 130 -1.37 -6.04 -2.16
CA GLN A 130 -1.91 -6.94 -3.20
C GLN A 130 -3.08 -6.31 -3.97
N ARG A 131 -4.03 -5.70 -3.26
CA ARG A 131 -5.17 -5.03 -3.91
C ARG A 131 -4.75 -3.84 -4.75
N LEU A 132 -3.80 -3.04 -4.26
CA LEU A 132 -3.28 -1.89 -5.01
C LEU A 132 -2.46 -2.32 -6.24
N PHE A 133 -1.65 -3.37 -6.14
CA PHE A 133 -0.91 -3.92 -7.28
C PHE A 133 -1.83 -4.53 -8.33
N ALA A 134 -2.88 -5.25 -7.92
CA ALA A 134 -3.88 -5.76 -8.84
C ALA A 134 -4.56 -4.62 -9.62
N ARG A 135 -4.82 -3.49 -8.95
CA ARG A 135 -5.37 -2.29 -9.59
C ARG A 135 -4.36 -1.58 -10.50
N ALA A 136 -3.09 -1.48 -10.10
CA ALA A 136 -2.02 -0.95 -10.94
C ALA A 136 -1.90 -1.73 -12.25
N ALA A 137 -1.97 -3.06 -12.17
CA ALA A 137 -1.86 -3.97 -13.30
C ALA A 137 -3.07 -3.88 -14.24
N SER A 138 -4.30 -3.74 -13.71
CA SER A 138 -5.50 -3.61 -14.55
C SER A 138 -5.51 -2.32 -15.36
N ASP A 139 -4.98 -1.24 -14.77
CA ASP A 139 -5.10 0.11 -15.32
C ASP A 139 -3.89 0.49 -16.19
N GLY A 140 -2.84 -0.35 -16.24
CA GLY A 140 -1.67 -0.16 -17.11
C GLY A 140 -0.90 1.14 -16.83
N LEU A 141 -0.87 1.55 -15.57
CA LEU A 141 -0.44 2.90 -15.18
C LEU A 141 1.09 3.05 -15.26
N PRO A 142 1.61 4.14 -15.87
CA PRO A 142 3.04 4.37 -15.97
C PRO A 142 3.65 4.68 -14.60
N VAL A 143 4.85 4.16 -14.36
CA VAL A 143 5.64 4.33 -13.12
C VAL A 143 6.53 5.59 -13.15
N GLU A 144 6.91 6.04 -14.35
CA GLU A 144 8.04 6.96 -14.56
C GLU A 144 7.94 8.28 -13.78
N GLY A 145 9.02 8.62 -13.05
CA GLY A 145 9.23 9.92 -12.42
C GLY A 145 8.47 10.18 -11.11
N GLN A 146 7.79 9.18 -10.53
CA GLN A 146 6.93 9.38 -9.35
C GLN A 146 7.48 8.79 -8.05
N LEU A 147 8.49 7.92 -8.13
CA LEU A 147 8.99 7.14 -7.00
C LEU A 147 10.49 7.33 -6.81
N SER A 148 10.94 7.24 -5.56
CA SER A 148 12.38 7.19 -5.28
C SER A 148 12.96 5.85 -5.74
N SER A 149 14.27 5.82 -6.02
CA SER A 149 14.93 4.58 -6.44
C SER A 149 14.86 3.47 -5.37
N THR A 150 14.88 3.84 -4.08
CA THR A 150 14.67 2.90 -2.97
C THR A 150 13.25 2.35 -2.97
N SER A 151 12.25 3.22 -3.15
CA SER A 151 10.84 2.83 -3.18
C SER A 151 10.54 1.91 -4.36
N LEU A 152 11.13 2.16 -5.53
CA LEU A 152 11.03 1.28 -6.70
C LEU A 152 11.55 -0.12 -6.38
N THR A 153 12.70 -0.22 -5.71
CA THR A 153 13.31 -1.50 -5.32
C THR A 153 12.43 -2.24 -4.31
N GLN A 154 11.97 -1.56 -3.27
CA GLN A 154 11.06 -2.11 -2.25
C GLN A 154 9.73 -2.57 -2.86
N LEU A 155 9.14 -1.78 -3.75
CA LEU A 155 7.88 -2.13 -4.42
C LEU A 155 8.06 -3.29 -5.38
N ALA A 156 9.18 -3.36 -6.13
CA ALA A 156 9.48 -4.48 -7.00
C ALA A 156 9.62 -5.78 -6.19
N GLU A 157 10.34 -5.73 -5.07
CA GLU A 157 10.49 -6.86 -4.14
C GLU A 157 9.15 -7.29 -3.55
N ALA A 158 8.34 -6.33 -3.05
CA ALA A 158 7.02 -6.61 -2.50
C ALA A 158 6.07 -7.21 -3.56
N ALA A 159 6.06 -6.67 -4.78
CA ALA A 159 5.25 -7.18 -5.88
C ALA A 159 5.67 -8.61 -6.25
N LEU A 160 6.97 -8.89 -6.30
CA LEU A 160 7.51 -10.22 -6.57
C LEU A 160 7.14 -11.21 -5.47
N LEU A 161 7.27 -10.84 -4.19
CA LEU A 161 6.85 -11.67 -3.06
C LEU A 161 5.35 -12.03 -3.14
N MET A 162 4.53 -11.09 -3.61
CA MET A 162 3.08 -11.26 -3.75
C MET A 162 2.64 -11.96 -5.04
N GLY A 163 3.57 -12.33 -5.93
CA GLY A 163 3.29 -13.03 -7.18
C GLY A 163 2.83 -12.12 -8.33
N HIS A 164 2.97 -10.80 -8.21
CA HIS A 164 2.67 -9.84 -9.28
C HIS A 164 3.89 -9.62 -10.18
N ASP A 165 4.32 -10.67 -10.90
CA ASP A 165 5.58 -10.68 -11.65
C ASP A 165 5.66 -9.57 -12.72
N ALA A 166 4.55 -9.29 -13.43
CA ALA A 166 4.52 -8.22 -14.45
C ALA A 166 4.71 -6.82 -13.84
N THR A 167 4.08 -6.55 -12.69
CA THR A 167 4.25 -5.28 -11.98
C THR A 167 5.66 -5.16 -11.42
N ALA A 168 6.20 -6.25 -10.86
CA ALA A 168 7.57 -6.30 -10.35
C ALA A 168 8.59 -6.02 -11.45
N GLU A 169 8.40 -6.60 -12.63
CA GLU A 169 9.26 -6.37 -13.80
C GLU A 169 9.21 -4.91 -14.25
N HIS A 170 8.03 -4.31 -14.36
CA HIS A 170 7.90 -2.91 -14.77
C HIS A 170 8.59 -1.96 -13.77
N LEU A 171 8.40 -2.18 -12.47
CA LEU A 171 9.05 -1.40 -11.41
C LEU A 171 10.56 -1.58 -11.42
N MET A 172 11.04 -2.81 -11.59
CA MET A 172 12.45 -3.13 -11.69
C MET A 172 13.07 -2.46 -12.93
N GLN A 173 12.38 -2.44 -14.07
CA GLN A 173 12.90 -1.85 -15.32
C GLN A 173 13.12 -0.36 -15.13
N SER A 174 12.15 0.33 -14.51
CA SER A 174 12.30 1.73 -14.12
C SER A 174 13.48 1.93 -13.17
N ALA A 175 13.69 1.04 -12.20
CA ALA A 175 14.79 1.15 -11.25
C ALA A 175 16.17 0.92 -11.89
N LEU A 176 16.29 -0.03 -12.82
CA LEU A 176 17.54 -0.32 -13.54
C LEU A 176 17.93 0.79 -14.51
N LEU A 177 16.97 1.55 -15.04
CA LEU A 177 17.29 2.74 -15.84
C LEU A 177 18.03 3.79 -15.01
N ASP A 178 17.64 3.96 -13.75
CA ASP A 178 18.30 4.89 -12.83
C ASP A 178 19.63 4.33 -12.29
N ARG A 179 19.69 3.02 -12.01
CA ARG A 179 20.84 2.35 -11.37
C ARG A 179 21.17 1.03 -12.07
N PRO A 180 21.83 1.07 -13.24
CA PRO A 180 22.03 -0.10 -14.09
C PRO A 180 23.05 -1.12 -13.57
N GLY A 181 23.84 -0.79 -12.55
CA GLY A 181 24.84 -1.67 -11.94
C GLY A 181 24.57 -1.84 -10.44
N ASP A 182 23.33 -2.10 -10.08
CA ASP A 182 22.97 -2.48 -8.72
C ASP A 182 22.71 -3.99 -8.66
N ALA A 183 23.59 -4.71 -7.96
CA ALA A 183 23.43 -6.14 -7.72
C ALA A 183 22.08 -6.52 -7.11
N THR A 184 21.46 -5.68 -6.26
CA THR A 184 20.15 -6.00 -5.65
C THR A 184 19.04 -6.00 -6.68
N LEU A 185 19.01 -5.01 -7.57
CA LEU A 185 18.07 -4.98 -8.70
C LEU A 185 18.30 -6.14 -9.65
N HIS A 186 19.55 -6.51 -9.94
CA HIS A 186 19.84 -7.69 -10.74
C HIS A 186 19.45 -9.01 -10.06
N ALA A 187 19.50 -9.09 -8.73
CA ALA A 187 19.00 -10.26 -7.99
C ALA A 187 17.46 -10.38 -8.08
N ILE A 188 16.74 -9.26 -8.02
CA ILE A 188 15.28 -9.22 -8.26
C ILE A 188 14.98 -9.66 -9.70
N ALA A 189 15.71 -9.11 -10.67
CA ALA A 189 15.57 -9.43 -12.09
C ALA A 189 15.83 -10.92 -12.38
N GLU A 190 16.87 -11.50 -11.78
CA GLU A 190 17.19 -12.92 -11.88
C GLU A 190 16.00 -13.79 -11.41
N ARG A 191 15.40 -13.44 -10.27
CA ARG A 191 14.24 -14.17 -9.72
C ARG A 191 13.00 -14.05 -10.60
N ILE A 192 12.75 -12.88 -11.17
CA ILE A 192 11.67 -12.68 -12.15
C ILE A 192 11.90 -13.57 -13.38
N ALA A 193 13.10 -13.54 -13.96
CA ALA A 193 13.45 -14.36 -15.12
C ALA A 193 13.35 -15.86 -14.82
N ALA A 194 13.76 -16.29 -13.62
CA ALA A 194 13.62 -17.66 -13.16
C ALA A 194 12.14 -18.11 -13.10
N ARG A 195 11.23 -17.29 -12.57
CA ARG A 195 9.78 -17.59 -12.54
C ARG A 195 9.16 -17.69 -13.93
N ARG A 196 9.64 -16.88 -14.87
CA ARG A 196 9.21 -16.91 -16.27
C ARG A 196 9.81 -18.06 -17.09
N GLY A 197 10.82 -18.75 -16.55
CA GLY A 197 11.57 -19.77 -17.27
C GLY A 197 12.49 -19.20 -18.35
N ASP A 198 12.81 -17.91 -18.29
CA ASP A 198 13.75 -17.28 -19.23
C ASP A 198 15.19 -17.47 -18.75
N GLY A 199 15.80 -18.57 -19.16
CA GLY A 199 17.17 -18.91 -18.79
C GLY A 199 18.22 -17.92 -19.32
N ALA A 200 17.96 -17.28 -20.46
CA ALA A 200 18.91 -16.34 -21.06
C ALA A 200 18.93 -15.00 -20.31
N ALA A 201 17.75 -14.44 -20.03
CA ALA A 201 17.63 -13.24 -19.20
C ALA A 201 18.17 -13.48 -17.79
N ARG A 202 17.87 -14.66 -17.22
CA ARG A 202 18.40 -15.07 -15.92
C ARG A 202 19.92 -15.08 -15.89
N LEU A 203 20.56 -15.66 -16.91
CA LEU A 203 22.02 -15.71 -17.00
C LEU A 203 22.62 -14.30 -17.11
N ALA A 204 22.04 -13.43 -17.95
CA ALA A 204 22.54 -12.05 -18.11
C ALA A 204 22.51 -11.26 -16.79
N HIS A 205 21.44 -11.38 -16.00
CA HIS A 205 21.36 -10.72 -14.69
C HIS A 205 22.30 -11.35 -13.65
N LEU A 206 22.52 -12.66 -13.72
CA LEU A 206 23.47 -13.34 -12.85
C LEU A 206 24.92 -12.93 -13.17
N GLU A 207 25.26 -12.78 -14.44
CA GLU A 207 26.56 -12.28 -14.90
C GLU A 207 26.80 -10.83 -14.48
N ALA A 208 25.76 -9.98 -14.53
CA ALA A 208 25.84 -8.62 -14.01
C ALA A 208 26.16 -8.62 -12.50
N GLN A 209 25.51 -9.47 -11.70
CA GLN A 209 25.84 -9.62 -10.27
C GLN A 209 27.28 -10.12 -10.04
N LEU A 210 27.74 -11.08 -10.85
CA LEU A 210 29.12 -11.59 -10.78
C LEU A 210 30.16 -10.57 -11.25
N SER A 211 29.79 -9.60 -12.08
CA SER A 211 30.70 -8.52 -12.46
C SER A 211 31.05 -7.61 -11.28
N GLU A 212 30.10 -7.43 -10.35
CA GLU A 212 30.29 -6.68 -9.10
C GLU A 212 30.92 -7.53 -7.99
N ARG A 213 30.50 -8.79 -7.88
CA ARG A 213 30.96 -9.74 -6.85
C ARG A 213 31.50 -11.02 -7.50
N PRO A 214 32.73 -10.98 -8.03
CA PRO A 214 33.22 -12.04 -8.91
C PRO A 214 33.61 -13.34 -8.18
N ASP A 215 33.85 -13.28 -6.87
CA ASP A 215 34.21 -14.45 -6.04
C ASP A 215 33.06 -14.88 -5.11
N ASP A 216 31.83 -14.45 -5.38
CA ASP A 216 30.64 -14.92 -4.66
C ASP A 216 30.33 -16.37 -5.02
N THR A 217 30.51 -17.26 -4.06
CA THR A 217 30.41 -18.71 -4.28
C THR A 217 29.00 -19.15 -4.63
N ASP A 218 27.96 -18.49 -4.10
CA ASP A 218 26.57 -18.84 -4.36
C ASP A 218 26.11 -18.37 -5.75
N LEU A 219 26.62 -17.23 -6.21
CA LEU A 219 26.40 -16.79 -7.59
C LEU A 219 27.09 -17.71 -8.60
N LEU A 220 28.34 -18.12 -8.31
CA LEU A 220 29.10 -19.04 -9.17
C LEU A 220 28.41 -20.42 -9.26
N ARG A 221 27.95 -20.99 -8.14
CA ARG A 221 27.19 -22.26 -8.16
C ARG A 221 25.90 -22.15 -8.97
N ARG A 222 25.12 -21.07 -8.77
CA ARG A 222 23.90 -20.82 -9.56
C ARG A 222 24.21 -20.71 -11.05
N GLN A 223 25.33 -20.06 -11.42
CA GLN A 223 25.74 -19.92 -12.82
C GLN A 223 26.10 -21.27 -13.42
N ALA A 224 26.91 -22.08 -12.71
CA ALA A 224 27.27 -23.42 -13.13
C ALA A 224 26.05 -24.29 -13.40
N HIS A 225 25.09 -24.33 -12.46
CA HIS A 225 23.86 -25.10 -12.62
C HIS A 225 23.00 -24.61 -13.79
N LEU A 226 22.86 -23.29 -13.95
CA LEU A 226 22.07 -22.70 -15.05
C LEU A 226 22.67 -23.08 -16.41
N LEU A 227 23.97 -22.86 -16.60
CA LEU A 227 24.70 -23.22 -17.82
C LEU A 227 24.65 -24.72 -18.10
N ALA A 228 24.83 -25.55 -17.07
CA ALA A 228 24.78 -27.00 -17.19
C ALA A 228 23.38 -27.49 -17.60
N SER A 229 22.33 -26.92 -17.01
CA SER A 229 20.94 -27.24 -17.35
C SER A 229 20.58 -26.83 -18.79
N ALA A 230 21.21 -25.77 -19.30
CA ALA A 230 21.08 -25.32 -20.68
C ALA A 230 21.98 -26.09 -21.66
N GLY A 231 22.77 -27.05 -21.18
CA GLY A 231 23.70 -27.84 -21.99
C GLY A 231 24.89 -27.04 -22.53
N GLN A 232 25.20 -25.89 -21.94
CA GLN A 232 26.30 -25.04 -22.37
C GLN A 232 27.64 -25.57 -21.85
N ALA A 233 28.63 -25.68 -22.75
CA ALA A 233 29.97 -26.17 -22.40
C ALA A 233 30.71 -25.24 -21.41
N ASP A 234 30.38 -23.96 -21.37
CA ASP A 234 30.98 -22.99 -20.47
C ASP A 234 30.60 -23.19 -18.99
N ALA A 235 29.70 -24.13 -18.68
CA ALA A 235 29.31 -24.48 -17.31
C ALA A 235 30.48 -24.93 -16.42
N GLU A 236 31.58 -25.43 -16.99
CA GLU A 236 32.77 -25.82 -16.23
C GLU A 236 33.50 -24.64 -15.60
N ARG A 237 33.48 -23.46 -16.25
CA ARG A 237 34.26 -22.29 -15.81
C ARG A 237 33.92 -21.83 -14.39
N PRO A 238 32.64 -21.62 -14.01
CA PRO A 238 32.30 -21.25 -12.64
C PRO A 238 32.69 -22.32 -11.61
N VAL A 239 32.60 -23.62 -11.96
CA VAL A 239 33.00 -24.69 -11.05
C VAL A 239 34.51 -24.70 -10.81
N ARG A 240 35.32 -24.54 -11.87
CA ARG A 240 36.78 -24.41 -11.73
C ARG A 240 37.17 -23.19 -10.89
N ARG A 241 36.38 -22.11 -10.96
CA ARG A 241 36.59 -20.94 -10.10
C ARG A 241 36.32 -21.26 -8.63
N LEU A 242 35.24 -21.99 -8.34
CA LEU A 242 34.95 -22.48 -6.98
C LEU A 242 36.08 -23.39 -6.44
N GLU A 243 36.64 -24.25 -7.28
CA GLU A 243 37.82 -25.07 -6.94
C GLU A 243 39.04 -24.21 -6.62
N ALA A 244 39.33 -23.20 -7.44
CA ALA A 244 40.45 -22.28 -7.21
C ALA A 244 40.28 -21.45 -5.92
N LEU A 245 39.04 -21.17 -5.51
CA LEU A 245 38.71 -20.52 -4.24
C LEU A 245 38.77 -21.47 -3.03
N GLY A 246 38.87 -22.79 -3.25
CA GLY A 246 38.83 -23.80 -2.19
C GLY A 246 37.44 -24.06 -1.61
N GLU A 247 36.38 -23.59 -2.28
CA GLU A 247 34.99 -23.62 -1.81
C GLU A 247 34.13 -24.65 -2.57
N VAL A 248 34.80 -25.60 -3.24
CA VAL A 248 34.15 -26.65 -4.03
C VAL A 248 33.50 -27.69 -3.12
N THR A 249 32.24 -28.03 -3.40
CA THR A 249 31.52 -29.09 -2.69
C THR A 249 31.57 -30.42 -3.44
N ALA A 250 31.18 -31.51 -2.78
CA ALA A 250 31.03 -32.82 -3.45
C ALA A 250 29.99 -32.77 -4.59
N ALA A 251 28.95 -31.94 -4.46
CA ALA A 251 27.95 -31.73 -5.51
C ALA A 251 28.55 -31.01 -6.73
N ASP A 252 29.41 -30.01 -6.51
CA ASP A 252 30.10 -29.27 -7.57
C ASP A 252 31.07 -30.19 -8.34
N ARG A 253 31.83 -31.03 -7.63
CA ARG A 253 32.71 -32.05 -8.24
C ARG A 253 31.93 -33.07 -9.07
N SER A 254 30.79 -33.54 -8.56
CA SER A 254 29.89 -34.45 -9.29
C SER A 254 29.33 -33.80 -10.57
N LEU A 255 28.93 -32.52 -10.48
CA LEU A 255 28.48 -31.75 -11.64
C LEU A 255 29.58 -31.63 -12.70
N LEU A 256 30.81 -31.32 -12.29
CA LEU A 256 31.97 -31.18 -13.17
C LEU A 256 32.31 -32.49 -13.90
N SER A 257 32.38 -33.60 -13.15
CA SER A 257 32.58 -34.93 -13.74
C SER A 257 31.49 -35.27 -14.76
N GLY A 258 30.22 -34.99 -14.43
CA GLY A 258 29.10 -35.17 -15.35
C GLY A 258 29.17 -34.30 -16.61
N LEU A 259 29.65 -33.05 -16.50
CA LEU A 259 29.88 -32.17 -17.65
C LEU A 259 30.96 -32.72 -18.58
N ARG A 260 32.09 -33.17 -18.02
CA ARG A 260 33.21 -33.74 -18.79
C ARG A 260 32.86 -35.07 -19.46
N ALA A 261 32.10 -35.92 -18.78
CA ALA A 261 31.59 -37.16 -19.38
C ALA A 261 30.72 -36.87 -20.62
N ARG A 262 29.87 -35.83 -20.57
CA ARG A 262 29.06 -35.37 -21.71
C ARG A 262 29.90 -34.73 -22.82
N ALA A 263 30.98 -34.04 -22.46
CA ALA A 263 31.91 -33.42 -23.40
C ALA A 263 32.84 -34.43 -24.11
N GLY A 264 32.79 -35.72 -23.74
CA GLY A 264 33.63 -36.75 -24.34
C GLY A 264 35.03 -36.85 -23.75
N ALA A 265 35.23 -36.39 -22.51
CA ALA A 265 36.46 -36.55 -21.73
C ALA A 265 36.26 -37.54 -20.55
N PRO A 266 35.99 -38.84 -20.82
CA PRO A 266 35.60 -39.80 -19.79
C PRO A 266 36.73 -40.16 -18.80
N ASP A 267 37.98 -40.15 -19.25
CA ASP A 267 39.13 -40.56 -18.42
C ASP A 267 39.42 -39.55 -17.30
N GLU A 268 39.28 -38.25 -17.59
CA GLU A 268 39.41 -37.18 -16.58
C GLU A 268 38.21 -37.18 -15.60
N ALA A 269 37.00 -37.48 -16.10
CA ALA A 269 35.81 -37.57 -15.27
C ALA A 269 35.88 -38.73 -14.25
N LEU A 270 36.46 -39.88 -14.65
CA LEU A 270 36.64 -41.05 -13.79
C LEU A 270 37.66 -40.79 -12.68
N ALA A 271 38.79 -40.17 -13.01
CA ALA A 271 39.86 -39.86 -12.06
C ALA A 271 39.41 -38.92 -10.93
N GLU A 272 38.53 -37.96 -11.21
CA GLU A 272 37.97 -37.05 -10.19
C GLU A 272 36.93 -37.72 -9.29
N ILE A 273 36.08 -38.60 -9.82
CA ILE A 273 35.15 -39.40 -8.99
C ILE A 273 35.94 -40.27 -8.01
N GLU A 274 37.00 -40.93 -8.50
CA GLU A 274 37.87 -41.74 -7.67
C GLU A 274 38.64 -40.92 -6.61
N ALA A 275 38.94 -39.65 -6.89
CA ALA A 275 39.53 -38.73 -5.92
C ALA A 275 38.52 -38.30 -4.85
N ALA A 276 37.29 -37.95 -5.25
CA ALA A 276 36.22 -37.55 -4.34
C ALA A 276 35.74 -38.68 -3.42
N LEU A 277 35.86 -39.95 -3.83
CA LEU A 277 35.55 -41.12 -3.02
C LEU A 277 36.65 -41.49 -2.00
N ARG A 278 37.85 -40.91 -2.12
CA ARG A 278 39.01 -41.20 -1.25
C ARG A 278 39.19 -40.20 -0.09
N GLU A 279 38.47 -39.09 -0.10
CA GLU A 279 38.34 -38.14 1.03
C GLU A 279 37.17 -38.52 1.93
#